data_AF-A0A7W0DRB2-F1
#
_entry.id   AF-A0A7W0DRB2-F1
#
_cell.length_a   1.000
_cell.length_b   1.000
_cell.length_c   1.000
_cell.angle_alpha   90.00
_cell.angle_beta   90.00
_cell.angle_gamma   90.00
#
_symmetry.space_group_name_H-M   'P 1'
#
loop_
_entity.id
_entity.type
_entity.pdbx_description
1 polymer ?
#
loop_
_entity_poly.entity_id
_entity_poly.type
_entity_poly.pdbx_seq_one_letter_code
_entity_poly.pdbx_strand_id
1 'polypeptide(L)'
;MDTEPEVISHALESVEFESFAQMAVTSTAVVRATVTEVNPGRIVGGDETAEPGEESAATQARDVTLKVTQTFSIDDSVEIPELIIVEEWGWDADGDGFQVNNYTWSEVGEEYFFFLGDSDSSDPIRQNVISTEGRIHINENGSLSPSAEEGSAVADSIDNLDDSIMSEYMTQLNDISPEDLPTPADMPEEASPGDADTPIQIPSDDPSPDLGTGDGSEPTPYPSAT
;
A
#
# COMPACT_ATOMS: atom_id res chain seq x y z
N MET A 1 15.17 -9.42 -21.42
CA MET A 1 15.52 -9.58 -20.00
C MET A 1 14.33 -10.24 -19.35
N ASP A 2 14.58 -11.11 -18.39
CA ASP A 2 13.49 -11.65 -17.58
C ASP A 2 12.75 -10.51 -16.90
N THR A 3 11.43 -10.62 -16.84
CA THR A 3 10.54 -9.58 -16.30
C THR A 3 10.02 -9.93 -14.93
N GLU A 4 10.35 -11.12 -14.42
CA GLU A 4 9.90 -11.63 -13.12
C GLU A 4 11.11 -11.81 -12.19
N PRO A 5 10.97 -11.55 -10.88
CA PRO A 5 12.04 -11.77 -9.93
C PRO A 5 12.18 -13.25 -9.54
N GLU A 6 13.42 -13.71 -9.38
CA GLU A 6 13.75 -15.10 -9.02
C GLU A 6 14.29 -15.23 -7.57
N VAL A 7 14.68 -14.12 -6.94
CA VAL A 7 15.34 -14.10 -5.61
C VAL A 7 14.71 -13.05 -4.69
N ILE A 8 14.74 -13.26 -3.37
CA ILE A 8 14.31 -12.30 -2.34
C ILE A 8 15.54 -11.87 -1.52
N SER A 9 15.72 -10.56 -1.32
CA SER A 9 16.75 -9.93 -0.49
C SER A 9 16.09 -9.05 0.57
N HIS A 10 16.71 -8.83 1.74
CA HIS A 10 16.16 -7.91 2.76
C HIS A 10 17.02 -6.64 2.90
N ALA A 11 16.41 -5.46 2.83
CA ALA A 11 17.06 -4.16 3.01
C ALA A 11 16.49 -3.42 4.23
N LEU A 12 17.35 -2.69 4.95
CA LEU A 12 16.94 -1.81 6.05
C LEU A 12 16.26 -0.57 5.47
N GLU A 13 14.94 -0.43 5.69
CA GLU A 13 14.24 0.82 5.41
C GLU A 13 14.64 1.90 6.43
N SER A 14 14.64 3.16 6.01
CA SER A 14 14.96 4.29 6.89
C SER A 14 13.83 4.63 7.87
N VAL A 15 12.61 4.19 7.57
CA VAL A 15 11.39 4.43 8.35
C VAL A 15 10.52 3.18 8.22
N GLU A 16 10.12 2.60 9.35
CA GLU A 16 9.06 1.60 9.39
C GLU A 16 7.72 2.33 9.59
N PHE A 17 6.71 1.93 8.81
CA PHE A 17 5.36 2.51 8.90
C PHE A 17 4.41 1.54 9.59
N GLU A 18 3.53 2.08 10.44
CA GLU A 18 2.54 1.30 11.19
C GLU A 18 1.17 1.28 10.47
N SER A 19 1.00 2.05 9.39
CA SER A 19 -0.23 2.03 8.57
C SER A 19 -0.07 2.80 7.26
N PHE A 20 -0.98 2.55 6.31
CA PHE A 20 -1.07 3.35 5.08
C PHE A 20 -1.40 4.83 5.34
N ALA A 21 -2.17 5.11 6.38
CA ALA A 21 -2.54 6.48 6.76
C ALA A 21 -1.31 7.26 7.25
N GLN A 22 -0.43 6.62 8.03
CA GLN A 22 0.84 7.23 8.42
C GLN A 22 1.74 7.49 7.20
N MET A 23 1.79 6.55 6.24
CA MET A 23 2.49 6.76 4.97
C MET A 23 1.94 7.96 4.21
N ALA A 24 0.61 8.10 4.13
CA ALA A 24 -0.06 9.18 3.41
C ALA A 24 0.31 10.55 3.98
N VAL A 25 0.28 10.69 5.31
CA VAL A 25 0.60 11.94 6.01
C VAL A 25 2.10 12.27 5.97
N THR A 26 2.95 11.25 5.91
CA THR A 26 4.42 11.43 5.82
C THR A 26 4.87 11.75 4.39
N SER A 27 4.07 11.39 3.39
CA SER A 27 4.38 11.63 1.98
C SER A 27 4.28 13.12 1.63
N THR A 28 5.16 13.57 0.74
CA THR A 28 5.03 14.88 0.10
C THR A 28 3.81 14.90 -0.83
N ALA A 29 3.55 13.79 -1.51
CA ALA A 29 2.33 13.56 -2.28
C ALA A 29 2.04 12.05 -2.40
N VAL A 30 0.78 11.71 -2.60
CA VAL A 30 0.35 10.38 -3.03
C VAL A 30 -0.18 10.49 -4.46
N VAL A 31 0.25 9.59 -5.35
CA VAL A 31 -0.23 9.59 -6.73
C VAL A 31 -0.88 8.27 -7.08
N ARG A 32 -2.03 8.35 -7.75
CA ARG A 32 -2.59 7.23 -8.51
C ARG A 32 -1.97 7.25 -9.90
N ALA A 33 -1.34 6.16 -10.31
CA ALA A 33 -0.65 6.13 -11.58
C ALA A 33 -0.65 4.74 -12.22
N THR A 34 -0.64 4.73 -13.56
CA THR A 34 -0.43 3.52 -14.36
C THR A 34 1.03 3.39 -14.74
N VAL A 35 1.60 2.20 -14.59
CA VAL A 35 2.96 1.91 -15.08
C VAL A 35 2.93 1.81 -16.60
N THR A 36 3.75 2.61 -17.26
CA THR A 36 3.79 2.68 -18.73
C THR A 36 5.04 2.09 -19.34
N GLU A 37 6.15 2.10 -18.61
CA GLU A 37 7.43 1.60 -19.09
C GLU A 37 8.30 1.19 -17.89
N VAL A 38 9.12 0.15 -18.07
CA VAL A 38 10.17 -0.23 -17.11
C VAL A 38 11.48 -0.34 -17.89
N ASN A 39 12.47 0.43 -17.45
CA ASN A 39 13.80 0.48 -18.06
C ASN A 39 14.89 0.10 -17.05
N PRO A 40 16.05 -0.39 -17.53
CA PRO A 40 17.23 -0.51 -16.69
C PRO A 40 17.65 0.87 -16.16
N GLY A 41 17.71 1.00 -14.85
CA GLY A 41 18.12 2.20 -14.14
C GLY A 41 19.60 2.21 -13.79
N ARG A 42 19.96 3.01 -12.77
CA ARG A 42 21.35 3.14 -12.32
C ARG A 42 21.91 1.84 -11.75
N ILE A 43 23.23 1.69 -11.84
CA ILE A 43 23.98 0.62 -11.19
C ILE A 43 24.50 1.13 -9.84
N VAL A 44 24.33 0.34 -8.80
CA VAL A 44 24.73 0.64 -7.41
C VAL A 44 25.67 -0.45 -6.91
N GLY A 45 26.68 -0.11 -6.11
CA GLY A 45 27.52 -1.11 -5.43
C GLY A 45 28.61 -1.75 -6.28
N GLY A 46 28.78 -1.36 -7.55
CA GLY A 46 29.90 -1.79 -8.35
C GLY A 46 31.23 -1.24 -7.80
N ASP A 47 32.08 -2.12 -7.28
CA ASP A 47 33.45 -1.75 -6.94
C ASP A 47 34.21 -1.46 -8.25
N GLU A 48 34.58 -0.20 -8.46
CA GLU A 48 35.37 0.25 -9.60
C GLU A 48 36.76 -0.42 -9.67
N THR A 49 37.18 -1.09 -8.60
CA THR A 49 38.47 -1.77 -8.45
C THR A 49 38.40 -3.30 -8.52
N ALA A 50 37.22 -3.89 -8.70
CA ALA A 50 37.07 -5.35 -8.79
C ALA A 50 37.89 -5.91 -9.97
N GLU A 51 38.74 -6.90 -9.69
CA GLU A 51 39.52 -7.57 -10.74
C GLU A 51 38.59 -8.45 -11.61
N PRO A 52 38.93 -8.69 -12.88
CA PRO A 52 38.14 -9.56 -13.75
C PRO A 52 37.95 -10.97 -13.13
N GLY A 53 36.72 -11.30 -12.74
CA GLY A 53 36.36 -12.58 -12.12
C GLY A 53 36.04 -12.51 -10.62
N GLU A 54 36.09 -11.33 -10.00
CA GLU A 54 35.43 -11.09 -8.73
C GLU A 54 33.95 -10.75 -8.98
N GLU A 55 33.05 -11.35 -8.21
CA GLU A 55 31.62 -10.98 -8.21
C GLU A 55 31.52 -9.52 -7.77
N SER A 56 31.37 -8.62 -8.75
CA SER A 56 30.99 -7.25 -8.46
C SER A 56 29.60 -7.33 -7.85
N ALA A 57 29.40 -6.91 -6.60
CA ALA A 57 28.08 -6.85 -5.97
C ALA A 57 27.21 -5.71 -6.53
N ALA A 58 27.36 -5.43 -7.84
CA ALA A 58 26.69 -4.39 -8.55
C ALA A 58 25.23 -4.78 -8.74
N THR A 59 24.31 -4.04 -8.13
CA THR A 59 22.88 -4.17 -8.37
C THR A 59 22.44 -3.11 -9.37
N GLN A 60 21.50 -3.45 -10.25
CA GLN A 60 20.87 -2.53 -11.16
C GLN A 60 19.44 -2.24 -10.71
N ALA A 61 19.14 -0.96 -10.51
CA ALA A 61 17.79 -0.52 -10.25
C ALA A 61 16.91 -0.58 -11.51
N ARG A 62 15.60 -0.53 -11.34
CA ARG A 62 14.56 -0.40 -12.36
C ARG A 62 14.04 1.03 -12.33
N ASP A 63 14.12 1.72 -13.46
CA ASP A 63 13.43 2.99 -13.66
C ASP A 63 12.01 2.68 -14.17
N VAL A 64 11.02 2.97 -13.33
CA VAL A 64 9.61 2.70 -13.59
C VAL A 64 8.92 4.00 -13.97
N THR A 65 8.47 4.10 -15.22
CA THR A 65 7.79 5.30 -15.74
C THR A 65 6.30 5.21 -15.49
N LEU A 66 5.79 6.20 -14.77
CA LEU A 66 4.41 6.28 -14.31
C LEU A 66 3.67 7.38 -15.06
N LYS A 67 2.46 7.07 -15.51
CA LYS A 67 1.49 8.07 -15.96
C LYS A 67 0.54 8.38 -14.82
N VAL A 68 0.70 9.56 -14.23
CA VAL A 68 -0.10 10.04 -13.11
C VAL A 68 -1.51 10.40 -13.60
N THR A 69 -2.52 9.82 -12.95
CA THR A 69 -3.93 10.08 -13.24
C THR A 69 -4.59 10.94 -12.16
N GLN A 70 -4.11 10.84 -10.92
CA GLN A 70 -4.53 11.67 -9.79
C GLN A 70 -3.36 11.93 -8.85
N THR A 71 -3.38 13.10 -8.20
CA THR A 71 -2.40 13.52 -7.21
C THR A 71 -3.15 14.01 -5.98
N PHE A 72 -2.68 13.60 -4.81
CA PHE A 72 -3.16 14.02 -3.50
C PHE A 72 -1.97 14.58 -2.74
N SER A 73 -2.05 15.82 -2.25
CA SER A 73 -1.01 16.42 -1.43
C SER A 73 -1.62 17.32 -0.37
N ILE A 74 -1.03 17.29 0.83
CA ILE A 74 -1.39 18.21 1.91
C ILE A 74 -0.90 19.63 1.60
N ASP A 75 0.12 19.76 0.76
CA ASP A 75 0.66 21.05 0.32
C ASP A 75 0.26 21.31 -1.14
N ASP A 76 -0.74 22.18 -1.33
CA ASP A 76 -1.23 22.61 -2.64
C ASP A 76 -0.14 23.22 -3.57
N SER A 77 1.04 23.55 -3.04
CA SER A 77 2.17 24.02 -3.85
C SER A 77 2.98 22.89 -4.51
N VAL A 78 2.73 21.63 -4.14
CA VAL A 78 3.38 20.46 -4.73
C VAL A 78 2.75 20.15 -6.10
N GLU A 79 3.47 20.49 -7.15
CA GLU A 79 3.10 20.13 -8.53
C GLU A 79 3.80 18.84 -8.96
N ILE A 80 3.04 17.76 -9.16
CA ILE A 80 3.56 16.51 -9.71
C ILE A 80 3.28 16.46 -11.22
N PRO A 81 4.30 16.22 -12.07
CA PRO A 81 4.10 16.06 -13.51
C PRO A 81 3.19 14.87 -13.86
N GLU A 82 2.50 14.94 -15.00
CA GLU A 82 1.68 13.83 -15.52
C GLU A 82 2.48 12.56 -15.81
N LEU A 83 3.79 12.70 -16.00
CA LEU A 83 4.71 11.60 -16.26
C LEU A 83 5.93 11.74 -15.35
N ILE A 84 6.13 10.75 -14.49
CA ILE A 84 7.23 10.69 -13.53
C ILE A 84 7.96 9.35 -13.64
N ILE A 85 9.15 9.28 -13.07
CA ILE A 85 9.96 8.07 -12.96
C ILE A 85 10.24 7.82 -11.49
N VAL A 86 9.95 6.61 -11.04
CA VAL A 86 10.34 6.12 -9.71
C VAL A 86 11.38 5.02 -9.86
N GLU A 87 12.23 4.87 -8.86
CA GLU A 87 13.24 3.82 -8.82
C GLU A 87 12.77 2.63 -7.98
N GLU A 88 12.89 1.42 -8.52
CA GLU A 88 12.71 0.15 -7.81
C GLU A 88 14.01 -0.66 -7.85
N TRP A 89 14.21 -1.57 -6.91
CA TRP A 89 15.31 -2.54 -7.04
C TRP A 89 14.96 -3.60 -8.09
N GLY A 90 15.95 -3.96 -8.90
CA GLY A 90 15.75 -4.78 -10.09
C GLY A 90 16.64 -6.00 -10.15
N TRP A 91 17.87 -5.84 -10.63
CA TRP A 91 18.70 -6.97 -11.00
C TRP A 91 19.97 -7.02 -10.17
N ASP A 92 20.45 -8.21 -9.87
CA ASP A 92 21.79 -8.38 -9.34
C ASP A 92 22.83 -8.32 -10.48
N ALA A 93 24.08 -8.60 -10.13
CA ALA A 93 25.20 -8.52 -11.05
C ALA A 93 25.18 -9.58 -12.16
N ASP A 94 24.48 -10.71 -11.91
CA ASP A 94 24.31 -11.79 -12.87
C ASP A 94 23.13 -11.51 -13.82
N GLY A 95 22.37 -10.45 -13.54
CA GLY A 95 21.19 -10.06 -14.30
C GLY A 95 19.92 -10.76 -13.83
N ASP A 96 19.99 -11.46 -12.69
CA ASP A 96 18.86 -12.15 -12.10
C ASP A 96 18.02 -11.14 -11.34
N GLY A 97 16.70 -11.20 -11.58
CA GLY A 97 15.75 -10.32 -10.91
C GLY A 97 15.64 -10.65 -9.43
N PHE A 98 15.67 -9.66 -8.55
CA PHE A 98 15.37 -9.87 -7.14
C PHE A 98 14.33 -8.88 -6.60
N GLN A 99 13.51 -9.37 -5.68
CA GLN A 99 12.67 -8.55 -4.83
C GLN A 99 13.46 -8.14 -3.60
N VAL A 100 13.36 -6.88 -3.21
CA VAL A 100 13.76 -6.45 -1.88
C VAL A 100 12.55 -6.65 -0.96
N ASN A 101 12.74 -7.18 0.25
CA ASN A 101 11.75 -7.45 1.30
C ASN A 101 10.41 -8.05 0.78
N ASN A 102 10.47 -9.03 -0.13
CA ASN A 102 9.29 -9.67 -0.75
C ASN A 102 8.39 -8.73 -1.59
N TYR A 103 8.89 -7.58 -2.03
CA TYR A 103 8.09 -6.63 -2.79
C TYR A 103 7.92 -7.07 -4.24
N THR A 104 6.67 -7.30 -4.63
CA THR A 104 6.30 -7.47 -6.03
C THR A 104 6.67 -6.21 -6.82
N TRP A 105 7.27 -6.45 -7.97
CA TRP A 105 7.64 -5.41 -8.91
C TRP A 105 6.43 -4.73 -9.51
N SER A 106 6.56 -3.43 -9.79
CA SER A 106 5.59 -2.73 -10.63
C SER A 106 5.65 -3.30 -12.05
N GLU A 107 4.48 -3.63 -12.60
CA GLU A 107 4.33 -4.21 -13.94
C GLU A 107 3.67 -3.25 -14.92
N VAL A 108 4.12 -3.26 -16.17
CA VAL A 108 3.57 -2.38 -17.22
C VAL A 108 2.10 -2.71 -17.47
N GLY A 109 1.25 -1.69 -17.40
CA GLY A 109 -0.19 -1.79 -17.57
C GLY A 109 -0.97 -1.80 -16.26
N GLU A 110 -0.30 -2.08 -15.14
CA GLU A 110 -0.92 -2.12 -13.82
C GLU A 110 -1.02 -0.70 -13.20
N GLU A 111 -2.00 -0.53 -12.31
CA GLU A 111 -2.29 0.73 -11.63
C GLU A 111 -1.98 0.61 -10.13
N TYR A 112 -1.33 1.62 -9.57
CA TYR A 112 -0.98 1.64 -8.15
C TYR A 112 -1.19 3.03 -7.55
N PHE A 113 -1.33 3.07 -6.23
CA PHE A 113 -0.98 4.24 -5.43
C PHE A 113 0.50 4.20 -5.08
N PHE A 114 1.21 5.28 -5.38
CA PHE A 114 2.61 5.50 -4.99
C PHE A 114 2.69 6.64 -3.98
N PHE A 115 3.41 6.39 -2.89
CA PHE A 115 3.62 7.34 -1.82
C PHE A 115 4.99 8.00 -2.01
N LEU A 116 4.98 9.28 -2.38
CA LEU A 116 6.17 10.01 -2.81
C LEU A 116 6.79 10.80 -1.66
N GLY A 117 8.11 10.73 -1.56
CA GLY A 117 8.90 11.54 -0.64
C GLY A 117 9.48 12.77 -1.31
N ASP A 118 10.37 13.47 -0.59
CA ASP A 118 11.09 14.61 -1.13
C ASP A 118 11.87 14.22 -2.39
N SER A 119 11.54 14.87 -3.50
CA SER A 119 12.27 14.72 -4.75
C SER A 119 13.53 15.57 -4.76
N ASP A 120 14.50 15.15 -5.57
CA ASP A 120 15.62 16.01 -5.88
C ASP A 120 15.12 17.19 -6.72
N SER A 121 15.19 18.40 -6.16
CA SER A 121 14.77 19.64 -6.82
C SER A 121 15.41 19.89 -8.20
N SER A 122 16.48 19.17 -8.55
CA SER A 122 17.14 19.26 -9.85
C SER A 122 16.46 18.48 -10.98
N ASP A 123 15.61 17.50 -10.67
CA ASP A 123 14.82 16.75 -11.66
C ASP A 123 13.39 16.46 -11.15
N PRO A 124 12.39 17.28 -11.53
CA PRO A 124 11.01 17.08 -11.09
C PRO A 124 10.35 15.83 -11.70
N ILE A 125 10.95 15.20 -12.71
CA ILE A 125 10.41 13.97 -13.30
C ILE A 125 10.79 12.77 -12.42
N ARG A 126 11.96 12.80 -11.77
CA ARG A 126 12.42 11.67 -10.95
C ARG A 126 11.99 11.84 -9.50
N GLN A 127 11.04 11.00 -9.08
CA GLN A 127 10.45 11.04 -7.76
C GLN A 127 10.98 9.89 -6.89
N ASN A 128 11.13 10.15 -5.59
CA ASN A 128 11.48 9.13 -4.62
C ASN A 128 10.20 8.56 -4.01
N VAL A 129 10.14 7.25 -3.82
CA VAL A 129 9.11 6.63 -2.98
C VAL A 129 9.56 6.69 -1.52
N ILE A 130 8.65 6.97 -0.58
CA ILE A 130 9.00 7.10 0.85
C ILE A 130 9.42 5.76 1.48
N SER A 131 8.93 4.67 0.91
CA SER A 131 9.17 3.30 1.35
C SER A 131 8.95 2.38 0.17
N THR A 132 9.67 1.27 0.17
CA THR A 132 9.47 0.19 -0.79
C THR A 132 8.25 -0.68 -0.44
N GLU A 133 7.74 -0.58 0.79
CA GLU A 133 6.45 -1.12 1.28
C GLU A 133 5.24 -0.29 0.85
N GLY A 134 5.47 0.99 0.56
CA GLY A 134 4.44 1.99 0.33
C GLY A 134 3.90 2.04 -1.09
N ARG A 135 3.67 0.90 -1.75
CA ARG A 135 2.85 0.83 -2.96
C ARG A 135 1.60 0.03 -2.70
N ILE A 136 0.51 0.41 -3.35
CA ILE A 136 -0.77 -0.29 -3.22
C ILE A 136 -1.30 -0.55 -4.62
N HIS A 137 -1.35 -1.82 -5.00
CA HIS A 137 -1.87 -2.26 -6.28
C HIS A 137 -3.39 -2.18 -6.31
N ILE A 138 -3.92 -1.63 -7.40
CA ILE A 138 -5.36 -1.52 -7.66
C ILE A 138 -5.74 -2.66 -8.60
N ASN A 139 -6.40 -3.68 -8.07
CA ASN A 139 -6.86 -4.83 -8.84
C ASN A 139 -8.02 -4.44 -9.77
N GLU A 140 -8.25 -5.22 -10.84
CA GLU A 140 -9.32 -4.98 -11.81
C GLU A 140 -10.74 -4.89 -11.20
N ASN A 141 -10.96 -5.55 -10.06
CA ASN A 141 -12.22 -5.54 -9.31
C ASN A 141 -12.33 -4.34 -8.33
N GLY A 142 -11.32 -3.47 -8.26
CA GLY A 142 -11.24 -2.35 -7.33
C GLY A 142 -10.75 -2.70 -5.92
N SER A 143 -10.38 -3.95 -5.64
CA SER A 143 -9.74 -4.31 -4.37
C SER A 143 -8.29 -3.85 -4.35
N LEU A 144 -7.80 -3.55 -3.16
CA LEU A 144 -6.42 -3.10 -2.97
C LEU A 144 -5.55 -4.27 -2.51
N SER A 145 -4.32 -4.32 -3.01
CA SER A 145 -3.30 -5.25 -2.54
C SER A 145 -2.05 -4.48 -2.12
N PRO A 146 -1.65 -4.56 -0.84
CA PRO A 146 -0.44 -3.90 -0.37
C PRO A 146 0.78 -4.53 -1.02
N SER A 147 1.82 -3.74 -1.31
CA SER A 147 3.14 -4.28 -1.63
C SER A 147 3.92 -4.70 -0.38
N ALA A 148 3.49 -4.29 0.81
CA ALA A 148 4.14 -4.61 2.08
C ALA A 148 4.11 -6.12 2.40
N GLU A 149 5.03 -6.58 3.26
CA GLU A 149 5.10 -7.99 3.69
C GLU A 149 3.78 -8.44 4.34
N GLU A 150 3.34 -9.67 4.07
CA GLU A 150 2.15 -10.26 4.68
C GLU A 150 2.28 -10.28 6.22
N GLY A 151 1.28 -9.72 6.92
CA GLY A 151 1.30 -9.57 8.37
C GLY A 151 2.12 -8.38 8.90
N SER A 152 2.59 -7.50 8.01
CA SER A 152 3.05 -6.16 8.41
C SER A 152 1.87 -5.26 8.77
N ALA A 153 2.09 -4.29 9.65
CA ALA A 153 1.05 -3.34 10.05
C ALA A 153 0.49 -2.53 8.85
N VAL A 154 1.34 -2.22 7.86
CA VAL A 154 0.90 -1.61 6.60
C VAL A 154 -0.03 -2.54 5.84
N ALA A 155 0.35 -3.81 5.65
CA ALA A 155 -0.49 -4.78 4.94
C ALA A 155 -1.85 -4.96 5.64
N ASP A 156 -1.84 -5.15 6.96
CA ASP A 156 -3.04 -5.32 7.77
C ASP A 156 -3.95 -4.08 7.72
N SER A 157 -3.38 -2.87 7.66
CA SER A 157 -4.15 -1.63 7.54
C SER A 157 -4.86 -1.44 6.19
N ILE A 158 -4.45 -2.21 5.17
CA ILE A 158 -5.01 -2.19 3.81
C ILE A 158 -5.93 -3.39 3.59
N ASP A 159 -5.72 -4.47 4.33
CA ASP A 159 -6.54 -5.66 4.28
C ASP A 159 -7.99 -5.26 4.61
N ASN A 160 -8.90 -5.39 3.63
CA ASN A 160 -10.31 -4.92 3.62
C ASN A 160 -10.60 -3.49 3.13
N LEU A 161 -9.63 -2.74 2.61
CA LEU A 161 -9.89 -1.49 1.89
C LEU A 161 -10.19 -1.73 0.41
N ASP A 162 -11.04 -0.88 -0.16
CA ASP A 162 -11.25 -0.77 -1.60
C ASP A 162 -10.79 0.60 -2.14
N ASP A 163 -10.65 0.71 -3.45
CA ASP A 163 -10.22 1.93 -4.14
C ASP A 163 -11.09 3.15 -3.80
N SER A 164 -12.39 2.96 -3.53
CA SER A 164 -13.30 4.05 -3.19
C SER A 164 -12.97 4.62 -1.81
N ILE A 165 -12.80 3.76 -0.81
CA ILE A 165 -12.47 4.18 0.57
C ILE A 165 -11.11 4.87 0.57
N MET A 166 -10.14 4.32 -0.16
CA MET A 166 -8.80 4.89 -0.26
C MET A 166 -8.81 6.27 -0.94
N SER A 167 -9.48 6.38 -2.08
CA SER A 167 -9.60 7.66 -2.80
C SER A 167 -10.34 8.71 -1.97
N GLU A 168 -11.37 8.31 -1.23
CA GLU A 168 -12.10 9.20 -0.31
C GLU A 168 -11.19 9.68 0.83
N TYR A 169 -10.44 8.77 1.46
CA TYR A 169 -9.48 9.11 2.51
C TYR A 169 -8.41 10.09 2.00
N MET A 170 -7.83 9.84 0.83
CA MET A 170 -6.82 10.72 0.24
C MET A 170 -7.38 12.10 -0.12
N THR A 171 -8.63 12.15 -0.59
CA THR A 171 -9.33 13.42 -0.84
C THR A 171 -9.54 14.19 0.47
N GLN A 172 -9.96 13.51 1.54
CA GLN A 172 -10.11 14.14 2.85
C GLN A 172 -8.77 14.68 3.38
N LEU A 173 -7.68 13.93 3.23
CA LEU A 173 -6.35 14.41 3.60
C LEU A 173 -5.92 15.66 2.82
N ASN A 174 -6.27 15.74 1.53
CA ASN A 174 -5.99 16.90 0.69
C ASN A 174 -6.78 18.15 1.12
N ASP A 175 -7.94 17.97 1.76
CA ASP A 175 -8.81 19.06 2.22
C ASP A 175 -8.53 19.49 3.68
N ILE A 176 -7.69 18.76 4.41
CA ILE A 176 -7.34 19.05 5.81
C ILE A 176 -6.27 20.14 5.88
N SER A 177 -6.52 21.17 6.69
CA SER A 177 -5.49 22.17 7.00
C SER A 177 -4.34 21.50 7.78
N PRO A 178 -3.06 21.87 7.55
CA PRO A 178 -1.92 21.24 8.22
C PRO A 178 -1.99 21.25 9.76
N GLU A 179 -2.75 22.19 10.34
CA GLU A 179 -2.98 22.32 11.78
C GLU A 179 -3.99 21.30 12.35
N ASP A 180 -4.80 20.69 11.48
CA ASP A 180 -5.87 19.72 11.80
C ASP A 180 -5.51 18.29 11.35
N LEU A 181 -4.25 18.04 10.95
CA LEU A 181 -3.79 16.70 10.60
C LEU A 181 -3.98 15.76 11.80
N PRO A 182 -4.59 14.57 11.61
CA PRO A 182 -4.70 13.59 12.68
C PRO A 182 -3.29 13.24 13.16
N THR A 183 -3.06 13.35 14.46
CA THR A 183 -1.84 12.79 15.04
C THR A 183 -1.94 11.27 15.02
N PRO A 184 -0.82 10.52 15.12
CA PRO A 184 -0.88 9.07 15.28
C PRO A 184 -1.82 8.59 16.41
N ALA A 185 -2.11 9.45 17.39
CA ALA A 185 -3.05 9.17 18.47
C ALA A 185 -4.55 9.38 18.11
N ASP A 186 -4.85 10.08 17.01
CA ASP A 186 -6.20 10.36 16.52
C ASP A 186 -6.64 9.39 15.42
N MET A 187 -5.72 8.52 14.97
CA MET A 187 -6.00 7.45 14.03
C MET A 187 -6.86 6.37 14.70
N PRO A 188 -7.77 5.71 13.97
CA PRO A 188 -8.55 4.61 14.53
C PRO A 188 -7.58 3.58 15.11
N GLU A 189 -7.67 3.39 16.44
CA GLU A 189 -6.92 2.36 17.15
C GLU A 189 -7.22 1.03 16.45
N GLU A 190 -6.17 0.29 16.08
CA GLU A 190 -6.32 -1.04 15.49
C GLU A 190 -7.34 -1.83 16.32
N ALA A 191 -8.29 -2.46 15.63
CA ALA A 191 -9.07 -3.51 16.25
C ALA A 191 -8.07 -4.62 16.64
N SER A 192 -7.67 -4.62 17.90
CA SER A 192 -6.72 -5.57 18.45
C SER A 192 -7.16 -6.99 18.04
N PRO A 193 -6.26 -7.83 17.47
CA PRO A 193 -6.63 -9.17 17.05
C PRO A 193 -6.84 -10.03 18.30
N GLY A 194 -8.04 -9.93 18.89
CA GLY A 194 -8.27 -10.45 20.24
C GLY A 194 -9.71 -10.62 20.71
N ASP A 195 -10.71 -9.93 20.14
CA ASP A 195 -12.09 -10.01 20.66
C ASP A 195 -13.13 -10.28 19.57
N ALA A 196 -12.97 -11.41 18.87
CA ALA A 196 -14.05 -12.03 18.13
C ALA A 196 -15.06 -12.70 19.11
N ASP A 197 -15.74 -11.92 19.95
CA ASP A 197 -16.97 -12.39 20.62
C ASP A 197 -17.84 -11.30 21.27
N THR A 198 -17.90 -10.10 20.70
CA THR A 198 -18.91 -9.11 21.13
C THR A 198 -19.98 -8.91 20.06
N PRO A 199 -21.25 -9.30 20.30
CA PRO A 199 -22.33 -9.02 19.38
C PRO A 199 -22.51 -7.51 19.22
N ILE A 200 -22.49 -7.04 17.97
CA ILE A 200 -22.77 -5.66 17.57
C ILE A 200 -24.11 -5.23 18.19
N GLN A 201 -24.08 -4.26 19.11
CA GLN A 201 -25.29 -3.58 19.56
C GLN A 201 -25.73 -2.60 18.47
N ILE A 202 -26.73 -2.98 17.70
CA ILE A 202 -27.42 -2.10 16.77
C ILE A 202 -28.26 -1.12 17.61
N PRO A 203 -28.07 0.21 17.50
CA PRO A 203 -28.96 1.16 18.17
C PRO A 203 -30.35 1.03 17.55
N SER A 204 -31.28 0.46 18.32
CA SER A 204 -32.67 0.26 17.91
C SER A 204 -33.50 1.45 18.37
N ASP A 205 -33.75 2.38 17.46
CA ASP A 205 -34.71 3.47 17.62
C ASP A 205 -35.74 3.40 16.48
N ASP A 206 -36.77 2.57 16.66
CA ASP A 206 -38.13 2.85 16.16
C ASP A 206 -39.17 1.99 16.93
N PRO A 207 -40.16 2.60 17.60
CA PRO A 207 -41.22 1.87 18.30
C PRO A 207 -42.29 1.33 17.34
N SER A 208 -42.32 0.01 17.15
CA SER A 208 -43.49 -0.66 16.56
C SER A 208 -44.46 -1.16 17.64
N PRO A 209 -45.79 -1.10 17.39
CA PRO A 209 -46.81 -1.20 18.43
C PRO A 209 -47.17 -2.64 18.81
N ASP A 210 -47.63 -2.74 20.06
CA ASP A 210 -48.39 -3.81 20.71
C ASP A 210 -49.36 -4.57 19.79
N LEU A 211 -49.18 -5.90 19.71
CA LEU A 211 -50.26 -6.88 19.57
C LEU A 211 -49.93 -8.18 20.34
N GLY A 212 -50.32 -8.23 21.61
CA GLY A 212 -51.29 -9.24 22.10
C GLY A 212 -50.96 -10.75 22.10
N THR A 213 -50.65 -11.24 23.30
CA THR A 213 -51.24 -12.42 24.02
C THR A 213 -51.24 -13.85 23.44
N GLY A 214 -50.63 -14.76 24.23
CA GLY A 214 -51.14 -16.10 24.60
C GLY A 214 -50.78 -17.25 23.64
N ASP A 215 -50.57 -18.49 24.05
CA ASP A 215 -50.42 -19.21 25.32
C ASP A 215 -49.43 -20.38 25.00
N GLY A 216 -48.51 -20.77 25.88
CA GLY A 216 -48.75 -21.78 26.90
C GLY A 216 -48.96 -23.19 26.35
N SER A 217 -47.89 -23.96 26.07
CA SER A 217 -47.79 -25.41 26.40
C SER A 217 -46.45 -26.06 25.99
N GLU A 218 -45.95 -26.89 26.91
CA GLU A 218 -44.71 -27.67 26.93
C GLU A 218 -44.95 -29.13 26.39
N PRO A 219 -44.09 -30.18 26.55
CA PRO A 219 -43.17 -30.72 25.52
C PRO A 219 -43.33 -32.24 25.12
N THR A 220 -42.42 -32.73 24.24
CA THR A 220 -41.96 -34.13 23.93
C THR A 220 -42.79 -35.02 22.96
N PRO A 221 -42.28 -36.20 22.45
CA PRO A 221 -40.92 -36.70 22.14
C PRO A 221 -40.76 -37.33 20.70
N TYR A 222 -39.53 -37.75 20.38
CA TYR A 222 -39.09 -38.56 19.22
C TYR A 222 -39.95 -39.80 18.89
N PRO A 223 -39.93 -40.24 17.61
CA PRO A 223 -39.96 -41.67 17.30
C PRO A 223 -38.69 -42.14 16.57
N SER A 224 -38.18 -43.30 17.01
CA SER A 224 -37.27 -44.16 16.26
C SER A 224 -38.06 -44.99 15.23
N ALA A 225 -37.50 -45.19 14.03
CA ALA A 225 -37.77 -46.30 13.10
C ALA A 225 -36.84 -46.13 11.88
N THR A 226 -36.18 -47.13 11.28
CA THR A 226 -35.93 -48.56 11.54
C THR A 226 -34.70 -48.90 10.71
#